data_AF-A0A535EBL7-F1
#
_entry.id   AF-A0A535EBL7-F1
#
_cell.length_a   1.000
_cell.length_b   1.000
_cell.length_c   1.000
_cell.angle_alpha   90.00
_cell.angle_beta   90.00
_cell.angle_gamma   90.00
#
_symmetry.space_group_name_H-M   'P 1'
#
loop_
_entity.id
_entity.type
_entity.pdbx_description
1 polymer ?
#
loop_
_entity_poly.entity_id
_entity_poly.type
_entity_poly.pdbx_seq_one_letter_code
_entity_poly.pdbx_strand_id
1 'polypeptide(L)'
;MMERVLCLCSLAVVVLVVACAPEPTATDPIARGRQVYRQQGCANCHEGSITNFFRPVGPPLSEVGRVAATRVSGMSAEEYLRRSITDPGAYVVPGYPDSMPRGLARDLSPEDLAALVAYLASLR
;
A
#
# COMPACT_ATOMS: atom_id res chain seq x y z
N MET A 1 -25.03 56.94 36.10
CA MET A 1 -23.56 57.02 36.13
C MET A 1 -23.04 55.64 35.79
N MET A 2 -22.97 55.26 34.52
CA MET A 2 -21.86 55.44 33.58
C MET A 2 -21.50 54.01 33.09
N GLU A 3 -21.88 53.66 31.85
CA GLU A 3 -20.94 53.37 30.74
C GLU A 3 -20.29 51.97 30.86
N ARG A 4 -20.45 51.04 29.90
CA ARG A 4 -19.84 51.04 28.56
C ARG A 4 -20.47 49.87 27.78
N VAL A 5 -21.25 50.12 26.74
CA VAL A 5 -20.82 50.23 25.33
C VAL A 5 -19.95 49.07 24.86
N LEU A 6 -20.56 48.29 23.97
CA LEU A 6 -19.96 47.37 23.00
C LEU A 6 -18.52 47.76 22.61
N CYS A 7 -17.60 46.80 22.67
CA CYS A 7 -16.51 46.77 21.72
C CYS A 7 -16.29 45.33 21.26
N LEU A 8 -16.75 45.10 20.03
CA LEU A 8 -16.56 43.91 19.23
C LEU A 8 -15.06 43.62 19.09
N CYS A 9 -14.58 42.62 19.81
CA CYS A 9 -13.35 41.93 19.46
C CYS A 9 -13.70 40.44 19.31
N SER A 10 -14.57 40.15 18.35
CA SER A 10 -14.66 38.80 17.80
C SER A 10 -13.28 38.50 17.20
N LEU A 11 -12.41 37.87 17.99
CA LEU A 11 -11.23 37.22 17.47
C LEU A 11 -11.73 36.23 16.43
N ALA A 12 -11.54 36.56 15.16
CA ALA A 12 -11.66 35.60 14.09
C ALA A 12 -10.63 34.51 14.37
N VAL A 13 -11.07 33.43 15.01
CA VAL A 13 -10.34 32.18 15.09
C VAL A 13 -10.20 31.74 13.64
N VAL A 14 -9.03 31.97 13.05
CA VAL A 14 -8.64 31.31 11.80
C VAL A 14 -8.51 29.84 12.14
N VAL A 15 -9.63 29.12 12.04
CA VAL A 15 -9.64 27.67 12.06
C VAL A 15 -8.88 27.26 10.80
N LEU A 16 -7.58 26.98 10.94
CA LEU A 16 -6.84 26.18 9.97
C LEU A 16 -7.45 24.78 10.00
N VAL A 17 -8.56 24.63 9.28
CA VAL A 17 -9.09 23.32 8.90
C VAL A 17 -8.05 22.73 7.95
N VAL A 18 -7.08 22.02 8.51
CA VAL A 18 -6.30 21.05 7.75
C VAL A 18 -7.30 19.97 7.34
N ALA A 19 -7.95 20.20 6.20
CA ALA A 19 -8.79 19.21 5.58
C ALA A 19 -7.88 18.03 5.23
N CYS A 20 -8.11 16.90 5.89
CA CYS A 20 -7.57 15.61 5.50
C CYS A 20 -8.24 15.24 4.16
N ALA A 21 -7.74 15.81 3.07
CA ALA A 21 -8.21 15.48 1.73
C ALA A 21 -7.62 14.11 1.34
N PRO A 22 -8.43 13.18 0.81
CA PRO A 22 -7.90 11.93 0.28
C PRO A 22 -6.90 12.21 -0.84
N GLU A 23 -5.81 11.42 -0.90
CA GLU A 23 -4.80 11.56 -1.96
C GLU A 23 -5.49 11.45 -3.33
N PRO A 24 -5.27 12.40 -4.26
CA PRO A 24 -5.85 12.33 -5.60
C PRO A 24 -5.39 11.05 -6.30
N THR A 25 -6.31 10.39 -7.01
CA THR A 25 -6.03 9.17 -7.76
C THR A 25 -4.95 9.42 -8.80
N ALA A 26 -3.87 8.64 -8.75
CA ALA A 26 -2.82 8.71 -9.75
C ALA A 26 -3.26 8.11 -11.09
N THR A 27 -2.89 8.76 -12.20
CA THR A 27 -3.23 8.32 -13.57
C THR A 27 -2.18 7.41 -14.20
N ASP A 28 -0.91 7.53 -13.80
CA ASP A 28 0.16 6.62 -14.22
C ASP A 28 -0.01 5.25 -13.52
N PRO A 29 0.02 4.12 -14.25
CA PRO A 29 -0.22 2.79 -13.66
C PRO A 29 0.75 2.43 -12.52
N ILE A 30 2.03 2.81 -12.61
CA ILE A 30 3.01 2.51 -11.56
C ILE A 30 2.73 3.38 -10.32
N ALA A 31 2.44 4.66 -10.51
CA ALA A 31 2.05 5.56 -9.44
C ALA A 31 0.75 5.12 -8.77
N ARG A 32 -0.24 4.67 -9.55
CA ARG A 32 -1.50 4.09 -9.03
C ARG A 32 -1.22 2.82 -8.23
N GLY A 33 -0.41 1.92 -8.76
CA GLY A 33 -0.02 0.70 -8.05
C GLY A 33 0.71 0.97 -6.74
N ARG A 34 1.59 1.98 -6.71
CA ARG A 34 2.23 2.44 -5.47
C ARG A 34 1.21 2.98 -4.47
N GLN A 35 0.19 3.70 -4.92
CA GLN A 35 -0.89 4.19 -4.06
C GLN A 35 -1.70 3.03 -3.48
N VAL A 36 -2.08 2.05 -4.31
CA VAL A 36 -2.78 0.83 -3.89
C VAL A 36 -1.93 0.05 -2.87
N TYR A 37 -0.62 -0.09 -3.12
CA TYR A 37 0.31 -0.75 -2.20
C TYR A 37 0.28 -0.15 -0.78
N ARG A 38 0.21 1.18 -0.69
CA ARG A 38 0.08 1.88 0.60
C ARG A 38 -1.30 1.69 1.22
N GLN A 39 -2.36 1.86 0.43
CA GLN A 39 -3.75 1.77 0.89
C GLN A 39 -4.10 0.38 1.44
N GLN A 40 -3.61 -0.68 0.79
CA GLN A 40 -3.82 -2.05 1.23
C GLN A 40 -2.85 -2.49 2.34
N GLY A 41 -1.98 -1.60 2.82
CA GLY A 41 -1.07 -1.88 3.94
C GLY A 41 -0.01 -2.94 3.64
N CYS A 42 0.39 -3.12 2.38
CA CYS A 42 1.37 -4.14 1.99
C CYS A 42 2.70 -3.99 2.73
N ALA A 43 3.12 -2.75 2.99
CA ALA A 43 4.33 -2.40 3.73
C ALA A 43 4.38 -3.00 5.15
N ASN A 44 3.24 -3.22 5.80
CA ASN A 44 3.17 -3.73 7.17
C ASN A 44 3.83 -5.11 7.34
N CYS A 45 3.89 -5.90 6.27
CA CYS A 45 4.47 -7.24 6.27
C CYS A 45 5.68 -7.38 5.35
N HIS A 46 5.75 -6.58 4.29
CA HIS A 46 6.76 -6.68 3.24
C HIS A 46 7.87 -5.63 3.32
N GLU A 47 7.78 -4.70 4.27
CA GLU A 47 8.85 -3.78 4.61
C GLU A 47 9.33 -4.05 6.04
N GLY A 48 10.62 -3.77 6.28
CA GLY A 48 11.21 -3.89 7.61
C GLY A 48 10.62 -2.83 8.54
N SER A 49 9.94 -3.28 9.58
CA SER A 49 9.52 -2.48 10.73
C SER A 49 10.32 -2.91 11.96
N ILE A 50 10.40 -2.03 12.96
CA ILE A 50 11.00 -2.33 14.26
C ILE A 50 10.38 -3.60 14.87
N THR A 51 9.10 -3.86 14.61
CA THR A 51 8.35 -5.00 15.17
C THR A 51 8.60 -6.34 14.47
N ASN A 52 9.15 -6.34 13.24
CA ASN A 52 9.35 -7.56 12.45
C ASN A 52 10.82 -7.77 12.03
N PHE A 53 11.74 -6.93 12.51
CA PHE A 53 13.16 -6.93 12.13
C PHE A 53 13.86 -8.27 12.32
N PHE A 54 13.60 -8.97 13.43
CA PHE A 54 14.21 -10.27 13.72
C PHE A 54 13.42 -11.47 13.19
N ARG A 55 12.15 -11.27 12.79
CA ARG A 55 11.25 -12.31 12.30
C ARG A 55 10.31 -11.70 11.25
N PRO A 56 10.79 -11.51 10.00
CA PRO A 56 9.99 -10.85 8.98
C PRO A 56 8.75 -11.69 8.65
N VAL A 57 7.62 -11.01 8.52
CA VAL A 57 6.31 -11.66 8.28
C VAL A 57 6.18 -12.08 6.82
N GLY A 58 6.67 -11.25 5.88
CA GLY A 58 6.72 -11.53 4.46
C GLY A 58 8.08 -11.16 3.85
N PRO A 59 8.38 -11.66 2.64
CA PRO A 59 9.62 -11.35 1.95
C PRO A 59 9.68 -9.87 1.57
N PRO A 60 10.88 -9.25 1.57
CA PRO A 60 11.04 -7.87 1.12
C PRO A 60 10.66 -7.75 -0.37
N LEU A 61 9.93 -6.68 -0.71
CA LEU A 61 9.44 -6.46 -2.07
C LEU A 61 10.25 -5.45 -2.89
N SER A 62 11.25 -4.79 -2.30
CA SER A 62 12.05 -3.74 -2.97
C SER A 62 12.71 -4.18 -4.28
N GLU A 63 12.96 -5.47 -4.45
CA GLU A 63 13.60 -6.07 -5.63
C GLU A 63 12.73 -7.18 -6.25
N VAL A 64 11.43 -7.23 -5.93
CA VAL A 64 10.58 -8.38 -6.28
C VAL A 64 10.48 -8.57 -7.79
N GLY A 65 10.52 -7.49 -8.59
CA GLY A 65 10.51 -7.54 -10.04
C GLY A 65 11.68 -8.32 -10.63
N ARG A 66 12.83 -8.38 -9.94
CA ARG A 66 14.01 -9.14 -10.41
C ARG A 66 13.92 -10.64 -10.14
N VAL A 67 13.15 -11.04 -9.13
CA VAL A 67 13.12 -12.42 -8.64
C VAL A 67 11.78 -13.12 -8.85
N ALA A 68 10.71 -12.39 -9.18
CA ALA A 68 9.36 -12.94 -9.34
C ALA A 68 9.30 -14.11 -10.33
N ALA A 69 9.89 -13.95 -11.52
CA ALA A 69 9.90 -14.98 -12.56
C ALA A 69 10.72 -16.24 -12.21
N THR A 70 11.53 -16.19 -11.14
CA THR A 70 12.35 -17.35 -10.70
C THR A 70 11.67 -18.18 -9.61
N ARG A 71 10.53 -17.72 -9.09
CA ARG A 71 9.84 -18.37 -7.96
C ARG A 71 9.13 -19.65 -8.38
N VAL A 72 8.48 -19.65 -9.54
CA VAL A 72 7.73 -20.78 -10.06
C VAL A 72 8.17 -21.05 -11.51
N SER A 73 8.66 -22.25 -11.78
CA SER A 73 9.14 -22.62 -13.12
C SER A 73 7.99 -22.53 -14.13
N GLY A 74 8.25 -21.88 -15.27
CA GLY A 74 7.28 -21.70 -16.35
C GLY A 74 6.28 -20.56 -16.15
N MET A 75 6.39 -19.78 -15.07
CA MET A 75 5.51 -18.64 -14.77
C MET A 75 6.22 -17.30 -15.02
N SER A 76 5.52 -16.32 -15.60
CA SER A 76 6.09 -14.96 -15.73
C SER A 76 6.14 -14.23 -14.39
N ALA A 77 6.89 -13.13 -14.31
CA ALA A 77 6.91 -12.29 -13.12
C ALA A 77 5.51 -11.75 -12.79
N GLU A 78 4.79 -11.24 -13.79
CA GLU A 78 3.46 -10.66 -13.64
C GLU A 78 2.42 -11.70 -13.22
N GLU A 79 2.51 -12.91 -13.78
CA GLU A 79 1.62 -14.02 -13.40
C GLU A 79 1.88 -14.44 -11.95
N TYR A 80 3.15 -14.58 -11.56
CA TYR A 80 3.53 -14.87 -10.18
C TYR A 80 3.00 -13.81 -9.22
N LEU A 81 3.26 -12.53 -9.50
CA LEU A 81 2.85 -11.42 -8.65
C LEU A 81 1.32 -11.34 -8.53
N ARG A 82 0.59 -11.49 -9.64
CA ARG A 82 -0.87 -11.53 -9.63
C ARG A 82 -1.37 -12.68 -8.78
N ARG A 83 -0.84 -13.89 -8.99
CA ARG A 83 -1.24 -15.08 -8.24
C ARG A 83 -0.92 -14.97 -6.76
N SER A 84 0.22 -14.39 -6.37
CA SER A 84 0.55 -14.14 -4.96
C SER A 84 -0.44 -13.19 -4.28
N ILE A 85 -1.12 -12.30 -5.01
CA ILE A 85 -2.15 -11.40 -4.45
C ILE A 85 -3.53 -12.07 -4.41
N THR A 86 -3.91 -12.79 -5.48
CA THR A 86 -5.24 -13.40 -5.59
C THR A 86 -5.36 -14.74 -4.88
N ASP A 87 -4.24 -15.48 -4.79
CA ASP A 87 -4.11 -16.79 -4.13
C ASP A 87 -2.77 -16.89 -3.37
N PRO A 88 -2.60 -16.16 -2.25
CA PRO A 88 -1.31 -16.07 -1.55
C PRO A 88 -0.75 -17.40 -1.03
N GLY A 89 -1.61 -18.41 -0.83
CA GLY A 89 -1.22 -19.74 -0.36
C GLY A 89 -0.70 -20.66 -1.47
N ALA A 90 -0.88 -20.29 -2.74
CA ALA A 90 -0.43 -21.09 -3.88
C ALA A 90 1.09 -21.31 -3.90
N TYR A 91 1.84 -20.32 -3.44
CA TYR A 91 3.29 -20.37 -3.35
C TYR A 91 3.75 -19.52 -2.16
N VAL A 92 4.31 -20.19 -1.16
CA VAL A 92 4.92 -19.54 -0.01
C VAL A 92 6.44 -19.55 -0.20
N VAL A 93 7.05 -18.37 -0.16
CA VAL A 93 8.51 -18.25 -0.30
C VAL A 93 9.21 -19.02 0.83
N PRO A 94 10.19 -19.90 0.53
CA PRO A 94 10.93 -20.62 1.57
C PRO A 94 11.49 -19.68 2.64
N GLY A 95 11.31 -20.05 3.91
CA GLY A 95 11.74 -19.26 5.06
C GLY A 95 10.71 -18.26 5.60
N TYR A 96 9.53 -18.13 4.97
CA TYR A 96 8.43 -17.28 5.45
C TYR A 96 7.22 -18.09 5.87
N PRO A 97 6.43 -17.61 6.86
CA PRO A 97 5.18 -18.24 7.23
C PRO A 97 4.09 -17.99 6.17
N ASP A 98 3.13 -18.89 6.08
CA ASP A 98 1.90 -18.66 5.31
C ASP A 98 0.97 -17.69 6.07
N SER A 99 1.27 -16.39 5.96
CA SER A 99 0.59 -15.33 6.74
C SER A 99 -0.01 -14.21 5.89
N MET A 100 0.17 -14.25 4.57
CA MET A 100 -0.40 -13.22 3.69
C MET A 100 -1.95 -13.35 3.68
N PRO A 101 -2.70 -12.27 4.00
CA PRO A 101 -4.15 -12.33 4.13
C PRO A 101 -4.83 -12.82 2.86
N ARG A 102 -5.79 -13.74 3.01
CA ARG A 102 -6.62 -14.21 1.89
C ARG A 102 -7.69 -13.17 1.59
N GLY A 103 -8.00 -13.02 0.30
CA GLY A 103 -9.05 -12.11 -0.15
C GLY A 103 -8.63 -10.64 -0.32
N LEU A 104 -7.33 -10.30 -0.22
CA LEU A 104 -6.82 -8.95 -0.51
C LEU A 104 -7.28 -8.41 -1.87
N ALA A 105 -7.38 -9.28 -2.88
CA ALA A 105 -7.84 -8.91 -4.21
C ALA A 105 -9.35 -8.61 -4.30
N ARG A 106 -10.17 -8.99 -3.31
CA ARG A 106 -11.62 -8.75 -3.33
C ARG A 106 -11.95 -7.27 -3.18
N ASP A 107 -11.08 -6.53 -2.50
CA ASP A 107 -11.22 -5.10 -2.27
C ASP A 107 -10.59 -4.26 -3.41
N LEU A 108 -10.02 -4.91 -4.42
CA LEU A 108 -9.36 -4.26 -5.56
C LEU A 108 -10.23 -4.35 -6.81
N SER A 109 -10.34 -3.23 -7.52
CA SER A 109 -10.82 -3.27 -8.90
C SER A 109 -9.81 -4.03 -9.79
N PRO A 110 -10.22 -4.55 -10.95
CA PRO A 110 -9.30 -5.16 -11.92
C PRO A 110 -8.15 -4.23 -12.31
N GLU A 111 -8.42 -2.93 -12.46
CA GLU A 111 -7.45 -1.89 -12.80
C GLU A 111 -6.46 -1.67 -11.65
N ASP A 112 -6.94 -1.63 -10.41
CA ASP A 112 -6.08 -1.47 -9.23
C ASP A 112 -5.17 -2.68 -9.00
N LEU A 113 -5.69 -3.89 -9.22
CA LEU A 113 -4.87 -5.10 -9.18
C LEU A 113 -3.81 -5.07 -10.29
N ALA A 114 -4.18 -4.69 -11.52
CA ALA A 114 -3.23 -4.58 -12.62
C ALA A 114 -2.14 -3.52 -12.34
N ALA A 115 -2.54 -2.36 -11.82
CA ALA A 115 -1.64 -1.29 -11.42
C ALA A 115 -0.69 -1.75 -10.29
N LEU A 116 -1.20 -2.44 -9.27
CA LEU A 116 -0.40 -3.01 -8.19
C LEU A 116 0.64 -4.01 -8.71
N VAL A 117 0.25 -4.92 -9.61
CA VAL A 117 1.17 -5.85 -10.26
C VAL A 117 2.23 -5.11 -11.06
N ALA A 118 1.85 -4.09 -11.84
CA ALA A 118 2.80 -3.28 -12.61
C ALA A 118 3.80 -2.53 -11.71
N TYR A 119 3.33 -1.97 -10.60
CA TYR A 119 4.18 -1.35 -9.60
C TYR A 119 5.20 -2.35 -9.03
N LEU A 120 4.75 -3.52 -8.59
CA LEU A 120 5.63 -4.56 -8.03
C LEU A 120 6.65 -5.08 -9.05
N ALA A 121 6.22 -5.30 -10.30
CA ALA A 121 7.11 -5.70 -11.39
C ALA A 121 8.18 -4.64 -11.70
N SER A 122 7.90 -3.37 -11.41
CA SER A 122 8.87 -2.27 -11.61
C SER A 122 9.96 -2.16 -10.54
N LEU A 123 9.88 -2.92 -9.44
CA LEU A 123 10.82 -2.87 -8.30
C LEU A 123 12.05 -3.75 -8.57
N ARG A 124 13.22 -3.13 -8.76
CA ARG A 124 14.48 -3.74 -9.26
C ARG A 124 15.70 -2.89 -8.93
#